data_AF-A0A4P7MU00-F1
#
_entry.id   AF-A0A4P7MU00-F1
#
_cell.length_a   1.000
_cell.length_b   1.000
_cell.length_c   1.000
_cell.angle_alpha   90.00
_cell.angle_beta   90.00
_cell.angle_gamma   90.00
#
_symmetry.space_group_name_H-M   'P 1'
#
loop_
_entity.id
_entity.type
_entity.pdbx_description
1 polymer ?
#
loop_
_entity_poly.entity_id
_entity_poly.type
_entity_poly.pdbx_seq_one_letter_code
_entity_poly.pdbx_strand_id
1 'polypeptide(L)'
;MMPGNISRLSSAGNGKLLGFLLGASSSFFIFLIFSSMTTPADTNFRSRQNSRSQRPASKTDGICEAASNRTLGLDSIFFINLPHRHDRFDAMAIQSHIADIQVTRFAAVDASTLTNQGMPPMQKTDFLPREKGCFRAHANVWQHMLENKIPASLVLESDAGFDAKLRPIMGRLNTAFRELLKKDNPGVAFDETNTDDPWLARSDTWDYLSIGHCLDTRLKNGSYVVYHDPDSSAKGFDVDDIEPSLPRAHKRVVYRADSIICLAGYILSLSGAARLLVRSSLNLDAPIDVLMADMTRAGQLRTYSQRQIIIPSWTFIPGIGKSGSNSDIHGNDEAEGGTEAGWDRVKKEKSAVELKPITDLVDFALGRAWHHVIGSGCSGSDVVAVSVEKVLEFVVFVVPVVPCIVFSLGGEKTAQHLTQKNGDGMVEMIGAGFSMDYSALQSR
;
A
#
# COMPACT_ATOMS: atom_id res chain seq x y z
N MET A 1 52.25 39.57 47.53
CA MET A 1 53.23 40.21 46.62
C MET A 1 52.56 40.41 45.28
N MET A 2 52.37 41.67 44.89
CA MET A 2 52.14 42.14 43.50
C MET A 2 53.44 41.93 42.66
N PRO A 3 53.52 42.32 41.38
CA PRO A 3 52.87 41.73 40.20
C PRO A 3 53.88 41.58 39.02
N GLY A 4 53.48 40.97 37.90
CA GLY A 4 54.26 40.93 36.66
C GLY A 4 53.50 41.59 35.52
N ASN A 5 53.73 42.88 35.32
CA ASN A 5 53.16 43.72 34.27
C ASN A 5 54.08 43.68 33.03
N ILE A 6 53.56 43.36 31.85
CA ILE A 6 54.19 43.76 30.58
C ILE A 6 53.12 44.45 29.74
N SER A 7 53.39 45.72 29.42
CA SER A 7 52.67 46.51 28.44
C SER A 7 53.67 47.02 27.39
N ARG A 8 53.23 47.01 26.13
CA ARG A 8 53.65 47.77 24.92
C ARG A 8 53.12 46.96 23.72
N LEU A 9 52.61 47.50 22.61
CA LEU A 9 52.41 48.85 22.08
C LEU A 9 51.42 48.71 20.91
N SER A 10 50.85 49.84 20.50
CA SER A 10 49.80 50.02 19.50
C SER A 10 50.09 49.46 18.11
N SER A 11 49.01 49.03 17.44
CA SER A 11 48.77 49.39 16.04
C SER A 11 47.26 49.57 15.83
N ALA A 12 46.87 50.83 15.64
CA ALA A 12 45.56 51.19 15.14
C ALA A 12 45.59 51.06 13.60
N GLY A 13 44.59 50.38 13.03
CA GLY A 13 44.50 50.25 11.58
C GLY A 13 43.25 49.49 11.11
N ASN A 14 42.15 50.23 10.93
CA ASN A 14 41.03 50.00 9.99
C ASN A 14 40.73 48.55 9.55
N GLY A 15 39.99 47.79 10.37
CA GLY A 15 39.41 46.49 9.98
C GLY A 15 37.89 46.50 9.75
N LYS A 16 37.18 47.62 9.95
CA LYS A 16 35.70 47.65 9.97
C LYS A 16 35.02 48.19 8.70
N LEU A 17 35.79 48.53 7.65
CA LEU A 17 35.21 48.99 6.38
C LEU A 17 35.31 47.97 5.23
N LEU A 18 36.04 46.85 5.42
CA LEU A 18 36.21 45.83 4.38
C LEU A 18 35.17 44.68 4.47
N GLY A 19 34.50 44.52 5.61
CA GLY A 19 33.42 43.52 5.79
C GLY A 19 32.05 43.93 5.23
N PHE A 20 31.80 45.23 5.05
CA PHE A 20 30.50 45.72 4.56
C PHE A 20 30.43 45.85 3.02
N LEU A 21 31.57 45.91 2.32
CA LEU A 21 31.60 45.99 0.85
C LEU A 21 31.60 44.62 0.15
N LEU A 22 31.90 43.53 0.86
CA LEU A 22 31.82 42.15 0.34
C LEU A 22 30.44 41.50 0.57
N GLY A 23 29.64 41.97 1.53
CA GLY A 23 28.29 41.48 1.78
C GLY A 23 27.23 42.05 0.83
N ALA A 24 27.39 43.30 0.37
CA ALA A 24 26.42 43.95 -0.51
C ALA A 24 26.55 43.54 -1.99
N SER A 25 27.74 43.13 -2.45
CA SER A 25 27.94 42.67 -3.83
C SER A 25 27.38 41.26 -4.05
N SER A 26 27.50 40.37 -3.07
CA SER A 26 26.99 38.99 -3.18
C SER A 26 25.45 38.93 -3.21
N SER A 27 24.76 39.84 -2.53
CA SER A 27 23.29 39.92 -2.58
C SER A 27 22.75 40.52 -3.89
N PHE A 28 23.52 41.38 -4.57
CA PHE A 28 23.14 41.97 -5.86
C PHE A 28 23.30 40.97 -7.02
N PHE A 29 24.34 40.12 -6.97
CA PHE A 29 24.55 39.05 -7.96
C PHE A 29 23.50 37.93 -7.87
N ILE A 30 23.02 37.59 -6.67
CA ILE A 30 21.95 36.59 -6.50
C ILE A 30 20.60 37.11 -7.03
N PHE A 31 20.31 38.40 -6.86
CA PHE A 31 19.10 39.02 -7.41
C PHE A 31 19.12 39.12 -8.95
N LEU A 32 20.28 39.40 -9.55
CA LEU A 32 20.42 39.41 -11.02
C LEU A 32 20.28 38.02 -11.65
N ILE A 33 20.76 36.96 -10.98
CA ILE A 33 20.53 35.58 -11.44
C ILE A 33 19.04 35.21 -11.34
N PHE A 34 18.33 35.63 -10.28
CA PHE A 34 16.89 35.38 -10.13
C PHE A 34 16.02 36.18 -11.11
N SER A 35 16.40 37.40 -11.49
CA SER A 35 15.67 38.21 -12.48
C SER A 35 15.97 37.84 -13.93
N SER A 36 17.10 37.20 -14.23
CA SER A 36 17.41 36.67 -15.57
C SER A 36 16.84 35.27 -15.85
N MET A 37 16.26 34.59 -14.85
CA MET A 37 15.55 33.31 -15.05
C MET A 37 14.04 33.45 -15.28
N THR A 38 13.51 34.69 -15.33
CA THR A 38 12.11 34.97 -15.65
C THR A 38 12.00 35.85 -16.89
N THR A 39 12.47 35.34 -18.02
CA THR A 39 11.98 35.77 -19.34
C THR A 39 11.03 34.70 -19.86
N PRO A 40 9.82 35.06 -20.34
CA PRO A 40 8.96 34.09 -21.01
C PRO A 40 9.64 33.68 -22.31
N ALA A 41 9.99 32.40 -22.43
CA ALA A 41 10.36 31.84 -23.73
C ALA A 41 9.10 31.81 -24.59
N ASP A 42 9.02 32.76 -25.53
CA ASP A 42 8.16 32.69 -26.69
C ASP A 42 8.56 31.46 -27.51
N THR A 43 7.82 30.36 -27.36
CA THR A 43 7.85 29.27 -28.32
C THR A 43 6.43 29.00 -28.78
N ASN A 44 6.11 29.55 -29.96
CA ASN A 44 5.04 29.09 -30.82
C ASN A 44 5.32 27.63 -31.24
N PHE A 45 5.03 26.68 -30.36
CA PHE A 45 4.91 25.29 -30.74
C PHE A 45 3.45 25.06 -31.15
N ARG A 46 3.19 25.09 -32.47
CA ARG A 46 1.94 24.60 -33.05
C ARG A 46 1.85 23.10 -32.79
N SER A 47 1.41 22.73 -31.60
CA SER A 47 0.89 21.40 -31.33
C SER A 47 -0.39 21.27 -32.15
N ARG A 48 -0.34 20.40 -33.15
CA ARG A 48 -1.50 19.94 -33.89
C ARG A 48 -2.34 19.10 -32.92
N GLN A 49 -3.15 19.77 -32.11
CA GLN A 49 -4.17 19.12 -31.30
C GLN A 49 -5.10 18.38 -32.25
N ASN A 50 -4.97 17.06 -32.30
CA ASN A 50 -6.09 16.21 -32.64
C ASN A 50 -7.17 16.54 -31.61
N SER A 51 -8.20 17.24 -32.06
CA SER A 51 -9.44 17.51 -31.31
C SER A 51 -10.15 16.19 -31.08
N ARG A 52 -9.68 15.41 -30.11
CA ARG A 52 -10.50 14.38 -29.48
C ARG A 52 -11.56 15.15 -28.72
N SER A 53 -12.78 15.15 -29.26
CA SER A 53 -13.98 15.71 -28.63
C SER A 53 -13.99 15.35 -27.15
N GLN A 54 -13.62 16.30 -26.28
CA GLN A 54 -13.77 16.15 -24.85
C GLN A 54 -15.26 16.31 -24.57
N ARG A 55 -15.93 15.16 -24.42
CA ARG A 55 -17.26 15.10 -23.84
C ARG A 55 -17.12 15.73 -22.44
N PRO A 56 -17.94 16.74 -22.07
CA PRO A 56 -17.90 17.27 -20.71
C PRO A 56 -18.16 16.10 -19.75
N ALA A 57 -17.22 15.85 -18.84
CA ALA A 57 -17.35 14.80 -17.83
C ALA A 57 -18.69 15.00 -17.09
N SER A 58 -19.48 13.94 -16.99
CA SER A 58 -20.74 14.04 -16.25
C SER A 58 -20.42 14.30 -14.76
N LYS A 59 -21.35 14.91 -14.02
CA LYS A 59 -21.15 15.17 -12.58
C LYS A 59 -20.79 13.90 -11.79
N THR A 60 -21.36 12.76 -12.19
CA THR A 60 -21.07 11.44 -11.63
C THR A 60 -19.63 11.00 -11.91
N ASP A 61 -19.08 11.34 -13.08
CA ASP A 61 -17.69 11.01 -13.43
C ASP A 61 -16.71 11.75 -12.51
N GLY A 62 -16.96 13.03 -12.21
CA GLY A 62 -16.12 13.82 -11.31
C GLY A 62 -16.06 13.29 -9.87
N ILE A 63 -17.20 12.85 -9.30
CA ILE A 63 -17.24 12.26 -7.96
C ILE A 63 -16.52 10.90 -7.93
N CYS A 64 -16.74 10.05 -8.95
CA CYS A 64 -16.06 8.77 -9.07
C CYS A 64 -14.55 8.94 -9.19
N GLU A 65 -14.08 9.92 -9.96
CA GLU A 65 -12.66 10.28 -10.10
C GLU A 65 -12.08 10.78 -8.77
N ALA A 66 -12.81 11.63 -8.03
CA ALA A 66 -12.39 12.09 -6.72
C ALA A 66 -12.23 10.92 -5.72
N ALA A 67 -13.17 9.96 -5.73
CA ALA A 67 -13.09 8.72 -4.95
C ALA A 67 -12.06 7.70 -5.48
N SER A 68 -11.47 7.95 -6.64
CA SER A 68 -10.41 7.14 -7.27
C SER A 68 -9.03 7.80 -7.17
N ASN A 69 -8.86 8.86 -6.37
CA ASN A 69 -7.56 9.50 -6.18
C ASN A 69 -6.63 8.65 -5.30
N ARG A 70 -5.43 9.15 -4.97
CA ARG A 70 -4.43 8.41 -4.17
C ARG A 70 -4.86 8.16 -2.71
N THR A 71 -5.78 8.95 -2.18
CA THR A 71 -6.39 8.77 -0.84
C THR A 71 -7.77 8.13 -0.93
N LEU A 72 -8.18 7.66 -2.12
CA LEU A 72 -9.48 7.06 -2.39
C LEU A 72 -10.65 8.02 -2.08
N GLY A 73 -10.43 9.33 -2.19
CA GLY A 73 -11.40 10.38 -1.87
C GLY A 73 -11.59 10.65 -0.38
N LEU A 74 -10.74 10.09 0.47
CA LEU A 74 -10.74 10.28 1.92
C LEU A 74 -9.66 11.28 2.33
N ASP A 75 -9.72 11.73 3.58
CA ASP A 75 -8.69 12.58 4.15
C ASP A 75 -7.37 11.83 4.31
N SER A 76 -7.46 10.60 4.83
CA SER A 76 -6.31 9.75 5.13
C SER A 76 -6.65 8.25 5.01
N ILE A 77 -5.64 7.46 4.69
CA ILE A 77 -5.67 5.99 4.81
C ILE A 77 -4.69 5.59 5.92
N PHE A 78 -5.21 5.17 7.06
CA PHE A 78 -4.41 4.72 8.20
C PHE A 78 -4.14 3.23 8.14
N PHE A 79 -2.86 2.87 8.18
CA PHE A 79 -2.40 1.49 8.21
C PHE A 79 -1.87 1.15 9.60
N ILE A 80 -2.60 0.32 10.35
CA ILE A 80 -2.23 -0.11 11.70
C ILE A 80 -1.21 -1.24 11.61
N ASN A 81 0.00 -1.00 12.11
CA ASN A 81 1.06 -2.00 12.11
C ASN A 81 1.92 -1.94 13.36
N LEU A 82 2.26 -3.10 13.92
CA LEU A 82 3.19 -3.20 15.03
C LEU A 82 4.58 -2.66 14.60
N PRO A 83 5.29 -1.91 15.47
CA PRO A 83 6.59 -1.34 15.13
C PRO A 83 7.60 -2.37 14.59
N HIS A 84 7.61 -3.57 15.19
CA HIS A 84 8.55 -4.66 14.86
C HIS A 84 8.14 -5.51 13.65
N ARG A 85 6.89 -5.38 13.14
CA ARG A 85 6.40 -6.14 11.98
C ARG A 85 6.82 -5.47 10.66
N HIS A 86 8.13 -5.51 10.40
CA HIS A 86 8.73 -4.96 9.18
C HIS A 86 8.22 -5.67 7.93
N ASP A 87 8.01 -6.98 8.01
CA ASP A 87 7.45 -7.78 6.93
C ASP A 87 6.07 -7.30 6.47
N ARG A 88 5.18 -6.96 7.40
CA ARG A 88 3.86 -6.39 7.10
C ARG A 88 3.97 -4.95 6.60
N PHE A 89 4.94 -4.18 7.09
CA PHE A 89 5.17 -2.82 6.61
C PHE A 89 5.67 -2.81 5.16
N ASP A 90 6.64 -3.66 4.83
CA ASP A 90 7.16 -3.82 3.48
C ASP A 90 6.07 -4.33 2.53
N ALA A 91 5.26 -5.28 3.00
CA ALA A 91 4.09 -5.77 2.27
C ALA A 91 3.10 -4.64 1.96
N MET A 92 2.78 -3.78 2.93
CA MET A 92 1.91 -2.61 2.70
C MET A 92 2.54 -1.60 1.76
N ALA A 93 3.85 -1.34 1.88
CA ALA A 93 4.57 -0.41 1.02
C ALA A 93 4.54 -0.84 -0.45
N ILE A 94 4.81 -2.13 -0.73
CA ILE A 94 4.85 -2.63 -2.10
C ILE A 94 3.47 -2.65 -2.75
N GLN A 95 2.42 -3.11 -2.04
CA GLN A 95 1.08 -3.11 -2.62
C GLN A 95 0.52 -1.70 -2.78
N SER A 96 0.83 -0.77 -1.88
CA SER A 96 0.42 0.64 -2.00
C SER A 96 1.11 1.32 -3.18
N HIS A 97 2.37 0.99 -3.44
CA HIS A 97 3.09 1.45 -4.62
C HIS A 97 2.44 0.95 -5.91
N ILE A 98 2.12 -0.34 -5.98
CA ILE A 98 1.48 -0.97 -7.16
C ILE A 98 0.08 -0.38 -7.41
N ALA A 99 -0.72 -0.18 -6.36
CA ALA A 99 -2.07 0.39 -6.46
C ALA A 99 -2.10 1.93 -6.57
N ASP A 100 -0.93 2.58 -6.50
CA ASP A 100 -0.76 4.02 -6.49
C ASP A 100 -1.59 4.76 -5.41
N ILE A 101 -1.67 4.20 -4.21
CA ILE A 101 -2.35 4.81 -3.06
C ILE A 101 -1.36 5.40 -2.06
N GLN A 102 -1.82 6.34 -1.25
CA GLN A 102 -1.05 6.95 -0.17
C GLN A 102 -1.58 6.47 1.18
N VAL A 103 -0.75 5.70 1.88
CA VAL A 103 -1.03 5.17 3.21
C VAL A 103 -0.15 5.87 4.25
N THR A 104 -0.75 6.16 5.41
CA THR A 104 -0.07 6.68 6.59
C THR A 104 0.06 5.56 7.60
N ARG A 105 1.29 5.15 7.92
CA ARG A 105 1.52 4.15 8.97
C ARG A 105 1.09 4.73 10.31
N PHE A 106 0.25 3.97 11.02
CA PHE A 106 -0.18 4.23 12.37
C PHE A 106 0.33 3.09 13.27
N ALA A 107 1.02 3.42 14.36
CA ALA A 107 1.62 2.39 15.20
C ALA A 107 0.53 1.57 15.93
N ALA A 108 0.53 0.26 15.74
CA ALA A 108 -0.24 -0.65 16.57
C ALA A 108 0.39 -0.74 17.98
N VAL A 109 -0.38 -1.26 18.93
CA VAL A 109 0.03 -1.32 20.33
C VAL A 109 0.38 -2.75 20.71
N ASP A 110 1.63 -2.93 21.13
CA ASP A 110 2.09 -4.19 21.68
C ASP A 110 1.45 -4.40 23.06
N ALA A 111 0.76 -5.53 23.22
CA ALA A 111 0.06 -5.88 24.45
C ALA A 111 0.98 -5.90 25.68
N SER A 112 2.26 -6.22 25.52
CA SER A 112 3.25 -6.23 26.61
C SER A 112 3.53 -4.84 27.19
N THR A 113 3.23 -3.78 26.43
CA THR A 113 3.40 -2.38 26.86
C THR A 113 2.17 -1.82 27.58
N LEU A 114 1.05 -2.55 27.56
CA LEU A 114 -0.19 -2.11 28.19
C LEU A 114 -0.17 -2.38 29.69
N THR A 115 -0.64 -1.38 30.44
CA THR A 115 -1.00 -1.56 31.85
C THR A 115 -2.51 -1.36 32.00
N ASN A 116 -3.08 -1.78 33.14
CA ASN A 116 -4.49 -1.51 33.42
C ASN A 116 -4.77 0.01 33.55
N GLN A 117 -3.75 0.81 33.90
CA GLN A 117 -3.86 2.27 33.88
C GLN A 117 -3.84 2.74 32.43
N GLY A 118 -4.96 3.30 31.96
CA GLY A 118 -5.14 3.77 30.57
C GLY A 118 -6.06 2.90 29.71
N MET A 119 -6.52 1.75 30.22
CA MET A 119 -7.59 0.97 29.59
C MET A 119 -8.97 1.46 30.08
N PRO A 120 -10.02 1.36 29.24
CA PRO A 120 -11.39 1.61 29.70
C PRO A 120 -11.81 0.65 30.82
N PRO A 121 -12.86 0.98 31.59
CA PRO A 121 -13.48 0.04 32.51
C PRO A 121 -13.96 -1.21 31.76
N MET A 122 -13.84 -2.37 32.41
CA MET A 122 -14.19 -3.67 31.84
C MET A 122 -15.01 -4.44 32.88
N GLN A 123 -16.27 -4.74 32.58
CA GLN A 123 -17.09 -5.58 33.46
C GLN A 123 -16.63 -7.04 33.46
N LYS A 124 -16.11 -7.51 32.32
CA LYS A 124 -15.51 -8.84 32.15
C LYS A 124 -14.00 -8.69 31.95
N THR A 125 -13.22 -9.56 32.58
CA THR A 125 -11.75 -9.51 32.50
C THR A 125 -11.15 -10.49 31.49
N ASP A 126 -11.98 -11.23 30.75
CA ASP A 126 -11.59 -12.39 29.94
C ASP A 126 -11.05 -11.98 28.56
N PHE A 127 -10.17 -10.99 28.52
CA PHE A 127 -9.53 -10.52 27.31
C PHE A 127 -8.12 -11.06 27.20
N LEU A 128 -7.77 -11.56 26.02
CA LEU A 128 -6.38 -11.79 25.69
C LEU A 128 -5.64 -10.44 25.72
N PRO A 129 -4.41 -10.38 26.26
CA PRO A 129 -3.62 -9.16 26.21
C PRO A 129 -3.52 -8.57 24.79
N ARG A 130 -3.39 -9.45 23.78
CA ARG A 130 -3.33 -9.07 22.36
C ARG A 130 -4.61 -8.41 21.85
N GLU A 131 -5.79 -8.82 22.33
CA GLU A 131 -7.06 -8.15 22.01
C GLU A 131 -7.12 -6.72 22.58
N LYS A 132 -6.56 -6.50 23.78
CA LYS A 132 -6.42 -5.15 24.35
C LYS A 132 -5.50 -4.28 23.49
N GLY A 133 -4.39 -4.86 23.01
CA GLY A 133 -3.48 -4.21 22.05
C GLY A 133 -4.17 -3.81 20.75
N CYS A 134 -4.95 -4.73 20.17
CA CYS A 134 -5.79 -4.47 19.00
C CYS A 134 -6.76 -3.30 19.25
N PHE A 135 -7.59 -3.39 20.31
CA PHE A 135 -8.49 -2.31 20.69
C PHE A 135 -7.76 -0.97 20.76
N ARG A 136 -6.64 -0.92 21.50
CA ARG A 136 -5.92 0.32 21.74
C ARG A 136 -5.36 0.91 20.45
N ALA A 137 -4.89 0.08 19.54
CA ALA A 137 -4.42 0.51 18.23
C ALA A 137 -5.52 1.21 17.42
N HIS A 138 -6.71 0.60 17.32
CA HIS A 138 -7.85 1.22 16.62
C HIS A 138 -8.34 2.48 17.33
N ALA A 139 -8.45 2.45 18.65
CA ALA A 139 -8.89 3.60 19.44
C ALA A 139 -7.93 4.80 19.34
N ASN A 140 -6.63 4.57 19.12
CA ASN A 140 -5.68 5.66 18.86
C ASN A 140 -5.96 6.35 17.51
N VAL A 141 -6.36 5.59 16.48
CA VAL A 141 -6.79 6.18 15.21
C VAL A 141 -8.05 7.03 15.42
N TRP A 142 -9.04 6.54 16.17
CA TRP A 142 -10.27 7.28 16.44
C TRP A 142 -10.01 8.55 17.22
N GLN A 143 -9.13 8.48 18.23
CA GLN A 143 -8.69 9.64 18.99
C GLN A 143 -8.04 10.67 18.05
N HIS A 144 -7.11 10.23 17.20
CA HIS A 144 -6.44 11.08 16.23
C HIS A 144 -7.45 11.78 15.29
N MET A 145 -8.48 11.06 14.81
CA MET A 145 -9.55 11.66 14.01
C MET A 145 -10.30 12.77 14.76
N LEU A 146 -10.64 12.55 16.04
CA LEU A 146 -11.35 13.54 16.86
C LEU A 146 -10.52 14.79 17.16
N GLU A 147 -9.24 14.60 17.44
CA GLU A 147 -8.26 15.67 17.72
C GLU A 147 -8.05 16.55 16.49
N ASN A 148 -7.96 15.93 15.30
CA ASN A 148 -7.63 16.62 14.05
C ASN A 148 -8.85 16.95 13.18
N LYS A 149 -10.07 16.65 13.66
CA LYS A 149 -11.34 16.87 12.94
C LYS A 149 -11.38 16.21 11.56
N ILE A 150 -10.80 15.02 11.44
CA ILE A 150 -10.74 14.25 10.19
C ILE A 150 -12.14 13.73 9.83
N PRO A 151 -12.78 14.18 8.74
CA PRO A 151 -14.17 13.86 8.45
C PRO A 151 -14.44 12.37 8.22
N ALA A 152 -13.53 11.70 7.49
CA ALA A 152 -13.54 10.27 7.29
C ALA A 152 -12.15 9.74 6.94
N SER A 153 -11.88 8.49 7.29
CA SER A 153 -10.63 7.80 6.95
C SER A 153 -10.87 6.32 6.70
N LEU A 154 -10.02 5.73 5.87
CA LEU A 154 -9.92 4.28 5.70
C LEU A 154 -8.91 3.78 6.73
N VAL A 155 -9.27 2.76 7.50
CA VAL A 155 -8.40 2.07 8.44
C VAL A 155 -8.13 0.67 7.92
N LEU A 156 -6.86 0.29 7.85
CA LEU A 156 -6.38 -1.00 7.37
C LEU A 156 -5.56 -1.72 8.46
N GLU A 157 -5.79 -3.01 8.65
CA GLU A 157 -4.93 -3.85 9.50
C GLU A 157 -3.64 -4.30 8.77
N SER A 158 -2.69 -4.81 9.54
CA SER A 158 -1.38 -5.25 9.03
C SER A 158 -1.45 -6.36 7.97
N ASP A 159 -2.51 -7.17 8.01
CA ASP A 159 -2.75 -8.27 7.08
C ASP A 159 -3.72 -7.92 5.94
N ALA A 160 -4.08 -6.63 5.77
CA ALA A 160 -4.90 -6.15 4.68
C ALA A 160 -4.22 -6.37 3.32
N GLY A 161 -4.92 -6.99 2.38
CA GLY A 161 -4.51 -7.18 0.99
C GLY A 161 -5.54 -6.57 0.05
N PHE A 162 -5.10 -6.08 -1.12
CA PHE A 162 -6.01 -5.47 -2.09
C PHE A 162 -5.53 -5.61 -3.53
N ASP A 163 -6.44 -5.29 -4.45
CA ASP A 163 -6.22 -5.37 -5.89
C ASP A 163 -5.30 -4.23 -6.37
N ALA A 164 -4.47 -4.48 -7.39
CA ALA A 164 -3.62 -3.47 -8.03
C ALA A 164 -4.46 -2.30 -8.61
N LYS A 165 -5.74 -2.53 -8.91
CA LYS A 165 -6.68 -1.50 -9.37
C LYS A 165 -7.60 -0.99 -8.25
N LEU A 166 -7.10 -0.92 -7.01
CA LEU A 166 -7.91 -0.46 -5.87
C LEU A 166 -8.57 0.91 -6.12
N ARG A 167 -7.85 1.85 -6.74
CA ARG A 167 -8.36 3.21 -7.03
C ARG A 167 -9.70 3.21 -7.78
N PRO A 168 -9.81 2.67 -9.00
CA PRO A 168 -11.09 2.62 -9.71
C PRO A 168 -12.13 1.69 -9.06
N ILE A 169 -11.72 0.65 -8.32
CA ILE A 169 -12.65 -0.18 -7.53
C ILE A 169 -13.38 0.68 -6.48
N MET A 170 -12.63 1.53 -5.78
CA MET A 170 -13.17 2.40 -4.74
C MET A 170 -14.05 3.52 -5.31
N GLY A 171 -13.73 4.05 -6.50
CA GLY A 171 -14.62 4.99 -7.20
C GLY A 171 -15.99 4.39 -7.55
N ARG A 172 -16.02 3.13 -7.99
CA ARG A 172 -17.28 2.40 -8.25
C ARG A 172 -18.06 2.11 -6.97
N LEU A 173 -17.36 1.67 -5.91
CA LEU A 173 -17.98 1.49 -4.59
C LEU A 173 -18.59 2.82 -4.12
N ASN A 174 -17.86 3.93 -4.21
CA ASN A 174 -18.34 5.23 -3.80
C ASN A 174 -19.65 5.60 -4.50
N THR A 175 -19.73 5.39 -5.82
CA THR A 175 -20.94 5.69 -6.60
C THR A 175 -22.14 4.90 -6.06
N ALA A 176 -22.00 3.58 -5.90
CA ALA A 176 -23.05 2.71 -5.36
C ALA A 176 -23.41 3.04 -3.90
N PHE A 177 -22.42 3.40 -3.09
CA PHE A 177 -22.62 3.77 -1.69
C PHE A 177 -23.40 5.08 -1.55
N ARG A 178 -23.11 6.09 -2.38
CA ARG A 178 -23.89 7.34 -2.41
C ARG A 178 -25.34 7.10 -2.82
N GLU A 179 -25.59 6.22 -3.78
CA GLU A 179 -26.96 5.80 -4.14
C GLU A 179 -27.67 5.13 -2.96
N LEU A 180 -26.96 4.27 -2.23
CA LEU A 180 -27.50 3.62 -1.04
C LEU A 180 -27.83 4.63 0.07
N LEU A 181 -26.95 5.59 0.35
CA LEU A 181 -27.20 6.62 1.35
C LEU A 181 -28.43 7.46 1.02
N LYS A 182 -28.65 7.80 -0.25
CA LYS A 182 -29.87 8.47 -0.71
C LYS A 182 -31.13 7.64 -0.46
N LYS A 183 -31.07 6.34 -0.74
CA LYS A 183 -32.19 5.42 -0.53
C LYS A 183 -32.54 5.26 0.95
N ASP A 184 -31.53 5.21 1.82
CA ASP A 184 -31.73 5.07 3.27
C ASP A 184 -32.12 6.38 3.96
N ASN A 185 -31.82 7.53 3.36
CA ASN A 185 -32.03 8.84 3.94
C ASN A 185 -32.80 9.78 3.00
N PRO A 186 -34.05 9.44 2.61
CA PRO A 186 -34.80 10.18 1.60
C PRO A 186 -35.14 11.64 1.98
N GLY A 187 -35.06 11.98 3.26
CA GLY A 187 -35.28 13.33 3.77
C GLY A 187 -34.03 14.21 3.81
N VAL A 188 -32.86 13.68 3.46
CA VAL A 188 -31.58 14.41 3.51
C VAL A 188 -31.22 14.90 2.10
N ALA A 189 -30.97 16.20 1.97
CA ALA A 189 -30.43 16.77 0.75
C ALA A 189 -28.91 16.57 0.71
N PHE A 190 -28.43 15.73 -0.21
CA PHE A 190 -27.00 15.50 -0.40
C PHE A 190 -26.43 16.42 -1.47
N ASP A 191 -25.22 16.95 -1.24
CA ASP A 191 -24.46 17.63 -2.29
C ASP A 191 -23.86 16.58 -3.24
N GLU A 192 -24.42 16.51 -4.44
CA GLU A 192 -24.00 15.58 -5.50
C GLU A 192 -22.82 16.07 -6.33
N THR A 193 -22.35 17.29 -6.08
CA THR A 193 -21.32 17.95 -6.87
C THR A 193 -20.03 18.21 -6.10
N ASN A 194 -20.05 18.08 -4.78
CA ASN A 194 -18.87 18.29 -3.95
C ASN A 194 -17.84 17.16 -4.09
N THR A 195 -16.83 17.40 -4.92
CA THR A 195 -15.67 16.51 -5.12
C THR A 195 -14.70 16.47 -3.94
N ASP A 196 -14.81 17.41 -2.99
CA ASP A 196 -13.99 17.44 -1.76
C ASP A 196 -14.61 16.62 -0.62
N ASP A 197 -15.83 16.10 -0.82
CA ASP A 197 -16.49 15.15 0.08
C ASP A 197 -17.21 14.04 -0.71
N PRO A 198 -16.46 13.24 -1.49
CA PRO A 198 -17.07 12.23 -2.34
C PRO A 198 -17.77 11.15 -1.50
N TRP A 199 -17.36 10.91 -0.25
CA TRP A 199 -17.98 9.93 0.66
C TRP A 199 -19.13 10.49 1.50
N LEU A 200 -19.52 11.75 1.31
CA LEU A 200 -20.57 12.39 2.12
C LEU A 200 -20.29 12.30 3.63
N ALA A 201 -19.02 12.38 4.01
CA ALA A 201 -18.54 12.21 5.38
C ALA A 201 -19.13 13.25 6.34
N ARG A 202 -19.47 14.44 5.83
CA ARG A 202 -20.07 15.53 6.61
C ARG A 202 -21.60 15.52 6.63
N SER A 203 -22.24 14.52 6.04
CA SER A 203 -23.71 14.42 5.99
C SER A 203 -24.36 13.94 7.29
N ASP A 204 -23.57 13.36 8.21
CA ASP A 204 -24.05 12.66 9.40
C ASP A 204 -25.07 11.53 9.12
N THR A 205 -25.01 10.91 7.93
CA THR A 205 -25.94 9.81 7.56
C THR A 205 -25.36 8.41 7.71
N TRP A 206 -24.05 8.28 7.95
CA TRP A 206 -23.36 7.01 8.13
C TRP A 206 -22.17 7.15 9.06
N ASP A 207 -21.78 6.04 9.68
CA ASP A 207 -20.72 5.99 10.68
C ASP A 207 -19.57 5.07 10.29
N TYR A 208 -19.91 3.92 9.70
CA TYR A 208 -18.96 2.85 9.43
C TYR A 208 -19.35 2.12 8.14
N LEU A 209 -18.38 1.93 7.24
CA LEU A 209 -18.51 1.13 6.03
C LEU A 209 -17.41 0.08 6.02
N SER A 210 -17.78 -1.19 6.21
CA SER A 210 -16.82 -2.30 6.13
C SER A 210 -16.55 -2.69 4.68
N ILE A 211 -15.27 -2.82 4.33
CA ILE A 211 -14.80 -3.27 3.01
C ILE A 211 -13.80 -4.44 3.10
N GLY A 212 -13.47 -4.86 4.33
CA GLY A 212 -12.58 -5.95 4.68
C GLY A 212 -13.02 -6.59 5.99
N HIS A 213 -13.81 -7.66 5.89
CA HIS A 213 -14.40 -8.41 7.00
C HIS A 213 -14.38 -9.90 6.67
N CYS A 214 -14.65 -10.73 7.66
CA CYS A 214 -14.72 -12.19 7.49
C CYS A 214 -16.15 -12.72 7.55
N LEU A 215 -17.04 -12.00 8.25
CA LEU A 215 -18.43 -12.36 8.42
C LEU A 215 -19.29 -11.09 8.45
N ASP A 216 -20.38 -11.10 7.69
CA ASP A 216 -21.36 -10.03 7.69
C ASP A 216 -22.80 -10.53 7.52
N THR A 217 -23.75 -9.78 8.07
CA THR A 217 -25.19 -10.01 7.89
C THR A 217 -25.88 -8.73 7.45
N ARG A 218 -26.89 -8.87 6.59
CA ARG A 218 -27.74 -7.77 6.14
C ARG A 218 -28.99 -7.66 6.99
N LEU A 219 -29.46 -6.44 7.25
CA LEU A 219 -30.80 -6.23 7.78
C LEU A 219 -31.81 -6.74 6.76
N LYS A 220 -32.74 -7.64 7.14
CA LYS A 220 -33.71 -8.26 6.20
C LYS A 220 -34.41 -7.23 5.31
N ASN A 221 -34.86 -6.12 5.89
CA ASN A 221 -35.54 -5.02 5.20
C ASN A 221 -34.61 -3.84 4.86
N GLY A 222 -33.31 -3.97 5.08
CA GLY A 222 -32.31 -2.93 4.82
C GLY A 222 -32.06 -2.75 3.33
N SER A 223 -31.83 -1.52 2.90
CA SER A 223 -31.51 -1.22 1.51
C SER A 223 -30.16 -1.82 1.10
N TYR A 224 -30.05 -2.09 -0.20
CA TYR A 224 -28.82 -2.46 -0.87
C TYR A 224 -28.78 -1.85 -2.28
N VAL A 225 -27.57 -1.79 -2.84
CA VAL A 225 -27.29 -1.43 -4.22
C VAL A 225 -26.33 -2.47 -4.81
N VAL A 226 -26.74 -3.08 -5.92
CA VAL A 226 -25.89 -3.99 -6.71
C VAL A 226 -25.28 -3.19 -7.85
N TYR A 227 -23.97 -3.26 -8.01
CA TYR A 227 -23.26 -2.51 -9.03
C TYR A 227 -22.26 -3.39 -9.79
N HIS A 228 -21.94 -2.97 -11.02
CA HIS A 228 -20.97 -3.66 -11.85
C HIS A 228 -19.55 -3.26 -11.46
N ASP A 229 -18.68 -4.25 -11.32
CA ASP A 229 -17.26 -4.08 -11.12
C ASP A 229 -16.47 -5.12 -11.95
N PRO A 230 -15.83 -4.73 -13.06
CA PRO A 230 -15.06 -5.65 -13.89
C PRO A 230 -13.84 -6.24 -13.16
N ASP A 231 -13.38 -5.60 -12.09
CA ASP A 231 -12.24 -6.06 -11.28
C ASP A 231 -12.71 -6.88 -10.06
N SER A 232 -13.98 -7.27 -10.04
CA SER A 232 -14.51 -8.29 -9.11
C SER A 232 -14.58 -9.67 -9.77
N SER A 233 -14.75 -10.73 -8.97
CA SER A 233 -14.67 -12.10 -9.47
C SER A 233 -15.65 -12.40 -10.60
N ALA A 234 -15.14 -13.03 -11.65
CA ALA A 234 -15.95 -13.56 -12.75
C ALA A 234 -16.84 -14.73 -12.28
N LYS A 235 -16.51 -15.39 -11.17
CA LYS A 235 -17.32 -16.47 -10.59
C LYS A 235 -18.53 -15.94 -9.81
N GLY A 236 -18.53 -14.65 -9.47
CA GLY A 236 -19.48 -14.06 -8.55
C GLY A 236 -19.30 -14.52 -7.11
N PHE A 237 -20.30 -14.25 -6.28
CA PHE A 237 -20.35 -14.58 -4.85
C PHE A 237 -21.68 -15.22 -4.54
N ASP A 238 -21.76 -16.10 -3.54
CA ASP A 238 -23.03 -16.69 -3.13
C ASP A 238 -23.67 -15.86 -2.00
N VAL A 239 -24.94 -15.53 -2.12
CA VAL A 239 -25.71 -14.74 -1.13
C VAL A 239 -27.20 -15.09 -1.20
N ASP A 240 -27.71 -15.64 -0.11
CA ASP A 240 -29.09 -16.10 0.02
C ASP A 240 -30.09 -14.96 0.34
N ASP A 241 -29.59 -13.84 0.86
CA ASP A 241 -30.38 -12.71 1.35
C ASP A 241 -30.54 -11.58 0.32
N ILE A 242 -30.04 -11.77 -0.90
CA ILE A 242 -30.20 -10.85 -2.03
C ILE A 242 -30.88 -11.64 -3.17
N GLU A 243 -31.68 -10.97 -3.99
CA GLU A 243 -32.47 -11.57 -5.08
C GLU A 243 -31.70 -12.71 -5.80
N PRO A 244 -32.15 -13.98 -5.64
CA PRO A 244 -31.39 -15.14 -6.09
C PRO A 244 -31.09 -15.18 -7.59
N SER A 245 -31.96 -14.57 -8.39
CA SER A 245 -31.87 -14.48 -9.85
C SER A 245 -30.85 -13.46 -10.36
N LEU A 246 -30.24 -12.64 -9.51
CA LEU A 246 -29.27 -11.64 -9.96
C LEU A 246 -28.00 -12.31 -10.51
N PRO A 247 -27.54 -11.95 -11.73
CA PRO A 247 -26.22 -12.34 -12.22
C PRO A 247 -25.14 -11.73 -11.33
N ARG A 248 -24.27 -12.56 -10.74
CA ARG A 248 -23.29 -12.12 -9.73
C ARG A 248 -21.85 -12.00 -10.26
N ALA A 249 -21.58 -12.49 -11.46
CA ALA A 249 -20.29 -12.30 -12.13
C ALA A 249 -20.01 -10.81 -12.34
N HIS A 250 -18.81 -10.35 -11.98
CA HIS A 250 -18.41 -8.95 -12.09
C HIS A 250 -19.37 -7.99 -11.38
N LYS A 251 -19.99 -8.44 -10.28
CA LYS A 251 -20.86 -7.62 -9.46
C LYS A 251 -20.33 -7.52 -8.04
N ARG A 252 -20.71 -6.43 -7.41
CA ARG A 252 -20.48 -6.12 -6.01
C ARG A 252 -21.77 -5.58 -5.40
N VAL A 253 -21.93 -5.73 -4.08
CA VAL A 253 -23.12 -5.22 -3.39
C VAL A 253 -22.73 -4.46 -2.15
N VAL A 254 -23.22 -3.23 -2.05
CA VAL A 254 -23.15 -2.42 -0.83
C VAL A 254 -24.53 -2.36 -0.20
N TYR A 255 -24.60 -2.47 1.13
CA TYR A 255 -25.89 -2.57 1.82
C TYR A 255 -25.84 -2.13 3.29
N ARG A 256 -27.02 -1.85 3.86
CA ARG A 256 -27.18 -1.55 5.29
C ARG A 256 -27.05 -2.83 6.11
N ALA A 257 -26.01 -2.90 6.92
CA ALA A 257 -25.65 -4.12 7.63
C ALA A 257 -26.32 -4.23 9.00
N ASP A 258 -26.53 -5.48 9.42
CA ASP A 258 -27.05 -5.88 10.74
C ASP A 258 -25.91 -6.26 11.69
N SER A 259 -24.86 -6.91 11.19
CA SER A 259 -23.67 -7.28 11.98
C SER A 259 -22.46 -7.45 11.05
N ILE A 260 -21.25 -7.09 11.50
CA ILE A 260 -19.98 -7.36 10.80
C ILE A 260 -18.91 -7.70 11.83
N ILE A 261 -18.03 -8.66 11.52
CA ILE A 261 -16.87 -9.04 12.34
C ILE A 261 -15.60 -9.10 11.46
N CYS A 262 -14.43 -8.93 12.08
CA CYS A 262 -13.12 -8.64 11.48
C CYS A 262 -12.98 -7.20 10.95
N LEU A 263 -11.75 -6.67 11.01
CA LEU A 263 -11.44 -5.26 10.76
C LEU A 263 -10.34 -5.02 9.72
N ALA A 264 -10.09 -6.00 8.84
CA ALA A 264 -9.03 -5.93 7.83
C ALA A 264 -9.05 -4.61 7.04
N GLY A 265 -10.24 -4.09 6.72
CA GLY A 265 -10.40 -2.76 6.16
C GLY A 265 -11.78 -2.14 6.37
N TYR A 266 -11.84 -0.89 6.82
CA TYR A 266 -13.10 -0.16 6.96
C TYR A 266 -12.94 1.36 6.84
N ILE A 267 -13.97 2.02 6.31
CA ILE A 267 -14.07 3.48 6.30
C ILE A 267 -14.89 3.92 7.52
N LEU A 268 -14.38 4.91 8.24
CA LEU A 268 -15.00 5.44 9.45
C LEU A 268 -15.25 6.94 9.30
N SER A 269 -16.44 7.42 9.68
CA SER A 269 -16.73 8.84 9.79
C SER A 269 -16.27 9.41 11.13
N LEU A 270 -16.15 10.74 11.22
CA LEU A 270 -15.80 11.42 12.47
C LEU A 270 -16.83 11.13 13.59
N SER A 271 -18.12 11.07 13.25
CA SER A 271 -19.17 10.72 14.23
C SER A 271 -19.13 9.24 14.60
N GLY A 272 -18.74 8.35 13.68
CA GLY A 272 -18.42 6.96 13.99
C GLY A 272 -17.30 6.83 15.02
N ALA A 273 -16.17 7.51 14.79
CA ALA A 273 -15.03 7.54 15.73
C ALA A 273 -15.44 7.99 17.14
N ALA A 274 -16.26 9.04 17.24
CA ALA A 274 -16.79 9.52 18.51
C ALA A 274 -17.65 8.45 19.21
N ARG A 275 -18.58 7.82 18.49
CA ARG A 275 -19.46 6.79 19.06
C ARG A 275 -18.68 5.58 19.57
N LEU A 276 -17.66 5.14 18.83
CA LEU A 276 -16.81 4.02 19.22
C LEU A 276 -16.02 4.32 20.50
N LEU A 277 -15.46 5.52 20.61
CA LEU A 277 -14.75 5.94 21.83
C LEU A 277 -15.69 6.08 23.03
N VAL A 278 -16.88 6.65 22.84
CA VAL A 278 -17.89 6.73 23.91
C VAL A 278 -18.28 5.33 24.38
N ARG A 279 -18.66 4.42 23.47
CA ARG A 279 -19.10 3.07 23.84
C ARG A 279 -18.01 2.29 24.56
N SER A 280 -16.77 2.35 24.06
CA SER A 280 -15.64 1.64 24.67
C SER A 280 -15.23 2.26 26.02
N SER A 281 -15.35 3.58 26.18
CA SER A 281 -15.07 4.26 27.46
C SER A 281 -16.03 3.89 28.59
N LEU A 282 -17.25 3.45 28.26
CA LEU A 282 -18.24 3.02 29.24
C LEU A 282 -18.01 1.57 29.70
N ASN A 283 -17.69 0.68 28.76
CA ASN A 283 -17.41 -0.72 29.05
C ASN A 283 -16.69 -1.36 27.86
N LEU A 284 -15.42 -1.74 28.01
CA LEU A 284 -14.74 -2.59 27.02
C LEU A 284 -14.97 -4.05 27.42
N ASP A 285 -16.04 -4.65 26.91
CA ASP A 285 -16.56 -5.95 27.34
C ASP A 285 -16.57 -7.05 26.26
N ALA A 286 -16.10 -6.74 25.06
CA ALA A 286 -15.82 -7.71 24.01
C ALA A 286 -14.60 -7.26 23.16
N PRO A 287 -13.96 -8.19 22.41
CA PRO A 287 -13.05 -7.84 21.32
C PRO A 287 -13.66 -6.78 20.41
N ILE A 288 -12.83 -5.92 19.84
CA ILE A 288 -13.32 -4.64 19.31
C ILE A 288 -14.25 -4.79 18.11
N ASP A 289 -14.03 -5.80 17.28
CA ASP A 289 -14.91 -6.18 16.19
C ASP A 289 -16.28 -6.67 16.69
N VAL A 290 -16.32 -7.48 17.74
CA VAL A 290 -17.55 -7.94 18.39
C VAL A 290 -18.31 -6.76 19.03
N LEU A 291 -17.60 -5.84 19.68
CA LEU A 291 -18.20 -4.63 20.25
C LEU A 291 -18.83 -3.77 19.15
N MET A 292 -18.17 -3.61 18.00
CA MET A 292 -18.71 -2.89 16.84
C MET A 292 -19.93 -3.60 16.21
N ALA A 293 -19.92 -4.94 16.18
CA ALA A 293 -21.05 -5.74 15.76
C ALA A 293 -22.27 -5.54 16.69
N ASP A 294 -22.05 -5.53 18.02
CA ASP A 294 -23.09 -5.27 19.01
C ASP A 294 -23.67 -3.86 18.87
N MET A 295 -22.82 -2.84 18.68
CA MET A 295 -23.27 -1.48 18.42
C MET A 295 -24.10 -1.37 17.13
N THR A 296 -23.73 -2.11 16.09
CA THR A 296 -24.47 -2.15 14.84
C THR A 296 -25.87 -2.73 15.06
N ARG A 297 -25.97 -3.90 15.71
CA ARG A 297 -27.25 -4.54 16.04
C ARG A 297 -28.12 -3.67 16.94
N ALA A 298 -27.51 -2.93 17.86
CA ALA A 298 -28.21 -2.01 18.75
C ALA A 298 -28.63 -0.68 18.09
N GLY A 299 -28.29 -0.45 16.82
CA GLY A 299 -28.57 0.81 16.12
C GLY A 299 -27.71 1.98 16.63
N GLN A 300 -26.69 1.71 17.43
CA GLN A 300 -25.74 2.70 17.96
C GLN A 300 -24.66 3.06 16.96
N LEU A 301 -24.48 2.28 15.90
CA LEU A 301 -23.56 2.55 14.79
C LEU A 301 -24.29 2.38 13.45
N ARG A 302 -24.33 3.44 12.63
CA ARG A 302 -24.90 3.42 11.28
C ARG A 302 -23.90 2.78 10.32
N THR A 303 -24.06 1.49 10.18
CA THR A 303 -23.11 0.57 9.59
C THR A 303 -23.57 0.04 8.24
N TYR A 304 -22.64 0.02 7.30
CA TYR A 304 -22.79 -0.50 5.96
C TYR A 304 -21.70 -1.55 5.69
N SER A 305 -21.99 -2.48 4.79
CA SER A 305 -21.03 -3.52 4.38
C SER A 305 -21.01 -3.66 2.86
N GLN A 306 -19.86 -4.13 2.36
CA GLN A 306 -19.59 -4.37 0.96
C GLN A 306 -19.23 -5.86 0.72
N ARG A 307 -20.07 -6.59 -0.01
CA ARG A 307 -19.88 -8.01 -0.36
C ARG A 307 -19.21 -8.23 -1.69
N GLN A 308 -18.58 -9.41 -1.82
CA GLN A 308 -17.35 -9.58 -2.60
C GLN A 308 -16.33 -8.59 -2.04
N ILE A 309 -15.55 -9.05 -1.06
CA ILE A 309 -14.69 -8.22 -0.23
C ILE A 309 -13.65 -7.51 -1.10
N ILE A 310 -13.35 -6.26 -0.79
CA ILE A 310 -12.35 -5.45 -1.51
C ILE A 310 -10.98 -5.56 -0.83
N ILE A 311 -10.98 -5.63 0.51
CA ILE A 311 -9.80 -5.72 1.35
C ILE A 311 -9.79 -7.07 2.12
N PRO A 312 -9.50 -8.20 1.47
CA PRO A 312 -9.32 -9.45 2.19
C PRO A 312 -8.03 -9.46 3.01
N SER A 313 -7.98 -10.27 4.06
CA SER A 313 -6.72 -10.56 4.75
C SER A 313 -5.86 -11.54 3.94
N TRP A 314 -4.54 -11.37 4.02
CA TRP A 314 -3.55 -12.29 3.45
C TRP A 314 -2.68 -12.97 4.52
N THR A 315 -2.14 -14.13 4.18
CA THR A 315 -1.24 -14.93 5.01
C THR A 315 0.01 -15.33 4.24
N PHE A 316 1.10 -15.64 4.95
CA PHE A 316 2.22 -16.36 4.36
C PHE A 316 1.79 -17.77 3.99
N ILE A 317 2.28 -18.25 2.84
CA ILE A 317 2.11 -19.62 2.37
C ILE A 317 2.77 -20.59 3.38
N PRO A 318 2.16 -21.75 3.69
CA PRO A 318 2.76 -22.73 4.59
C PRO A 318 4.07 -23.32 4.05
N GLY A 319 4.92 -23.83 4.94
CA GLY A 319 6.18 -24.48 4.55
C GLY A 319 7.29 -23.55 4.05
N ILE A 320 7.23 -22.25 4.32
CA ILE A 320 8.30 -21.29 3.92
C ILE A 320 9.12 -20.75 5.09
N GLY A 321 8.99 -21.36 6.29
CA GLY A 321 9.73 -20.88 7.47
C GLY A 321 9.02 -19.80 8.29
N LYS A 322 7.73 -19.49 8.00
CA LYS A 322 7.10 -18.23 8.45
C LYS A 322 5.62 -18.30 8.85
N SER A 323 4.92 -19.38 8.55
CA SER A 323 3.45 -19.50 8.67
C SER A 323 2.88 -19.38 10.09
N GLY A 324 3.69 -19.55 11.14
CA GLY A 324 3.28 -19.30 12.53
C GLY A 324 2.91 -17.83 12.80
N SER A 325 3.58 -16.88 12.14
CA SER A 325 3.44 -15.43 12.40
C SER A 325 2.27 -14.75 11.64
N ASN A 326 1.25 -15.53 11.28
CA ASN A 326 0.13 -15.08 10.44
C ASN A 326 -0.93 -14.26 11.21
N SER A 327 -1.00 -14.39 12.54
CA SER A 327 -1.90 -13.59 13.39
C SER A 327 -1.17 -13.14 14.66
N ASP A 328 -1.16 -11.84 14.92
CA ASP A 328 -0.61 -11.28 16.17
C ASP A 328 -1.58 -11.35 17.36
N ILE A 329 -2.80 -11.87 17.15
CA ILE A 329 -3.84 -12.02 18.18
C ILE A 329 -3.98 -13.47 18.64
N HIS A 330 -4.11 -14.39 17.69
CA HIS A 330 -4.37 -15.81 17.95
C HIS A 330 -3.27 -16.75 17.40
N GLY A 331 -2.20 -16.23 16.79
CA GLY A 331 -1.13 -17.05 16.22
C GLY A 331 -0.17 -17.61 17.27
N ASN A 332 0.51 -18.71 16.92
CA ASN A 332 1.65 -19.23 17.65
C ASN A 332 2.92 -18.54 17.10
N ASP A 333 3.75 -17.97 17.98
CA ASP A 333 4.99 -17.28 17.60
C ASP A 333 6.10 -18.26 17.13
N GLU A 334 5.86 -19.58 17.20
CA GLU A 334 6.79 -20.59 16.71
C GLU A 334 6.90 -20.59 15.18
N ALA A 335 8.13 -20.46 14.69
CA ALA A 335 8.41 -20.60 13.27
C ALA A 335 8.17 -22.05 12.82
N GLU A 336 7.25 -22.24 11.89
CA GLU A 336 7.15 -23.50 11.15
C GLU A 336 8.43 -23.69 10.33
N GLY A 337 8.96 -24.92 10.26
CA GLY A 337 10.11 -25.22 9.40
C GLY A 337 9.80 -25.01 7.92
N GLY A 338 10.81 -24.62 7.13
CA GLY A 338 10.69 -24.59 5.68
C GLY A 338 10.64 -26.00 5.09
N THR A 339 9.81 -26.20 4.05
CA THR A 339 9.72 -27.44 3.28
C THR A 339 10.11 -27.20 1.83
N GLU A 340 10.61 -28.23 1.15
CA GLU A 340 10.92 -28.15 -0.28
C GLU A 340 9.68 -27.78 -1.10
N ALA A 341 8.54 -28.41 -0.80
CA ALA A 341 7.26 -28.13 -1.45
C ALA A 341 6.81 -26.66 -1.30
N GLY A 342 6.96 -26.08 -0.10
CA GLY A 342 6.64 -24.67 0.14
C GLY A 342 7.53 -23.73 -0.69
N TRP A 343 8.84 -23.97 -0.68
CA TRP A 343 9.78 -23.17 -1.47
C TRP A 343 9.62 -23.36 -2.99
N ASP A 344 9.28 -24.54 -3.46
CA ASP A 344 8.99 -24.78 -4.87
C ASP A 344 7.72 -24.07 -5.33
N ARG A 345 6.70 -24.03 -4.47
CA ARG A 345 5.51 -23.20 -4.68
C ARG A 345 5.89 -21.73 -4.82
N VAL A 346 6.71 -21.18 -3.91
CA VAL A 346 7.18 -19.78 -3.99
C VAL A 346 7.94 -19.51 -5.29
N LYS A 347 8.85 -20.39 -5.70
CA LYS A 347 9.63 -20.22 -6.95
C LYS A 347 8.73 -20.22 -8.18
N LYS A 348 7.70 -21.08 -8.18
CA LYS A 348 6.72 -21.24 -9.27
C LYS A 348 5.76 -20.07 -9.35
N GLU A 349 5.14 -19.70 -8.22
CA GLU A 349 4.11 -18.66 -8.16
C GLU A 349 4.71 -17.24 -8.09
N LYS A 350 6.01 -17.11 -7.82
CA LYS A 350 6.69 -15.83 -7.56
C LYS A 350 6.00 -15.01 -6.46
N SER A 351 5.44 -15.71 -5.47
CA SER A 351 4.77 -15.15 -4.31
C SER A 351 5.05 -16.00 -3.08
N ALA A 352 5.17 -15.35 -1.92
CA ALA A 352 5.25 -16.00 -0.60
C ALA A 352 3.96 -15.82 0.21
N VAL A 353 2.93 -15.22 -0.37
CA VAL A 353 1.67 -14.89 0.30
C VAL A 353 0.47 -15.39 -0.50
N GLU A 354 -0.62 -15.62 0.21
CA GLU A 354 -1.92 -15.99 -0.34
C GLU A 354 -3.05 -15.29 0.42
N LEU A 355 -4.22 -15.21 -0.20
CA LEU A 355 -5.42 -14.65 0.44
C LEU A 355 -6.07 -15.71 1.33
N LYS A 356 -6.65 -15.29 2.46
CA LYS A 356 -7.57 -16.16 3.22
C LYS A 356 -8.77 -16.52 2.33
N PRO A 357 -9.31 -17.75 2.40
CA PRO A 357 -10.30 -18.27 1.45
C PRO A 357 -11.73 -17.74 1.70
N ILE A 358 -11.89 -16.42 1.65
CA ILE A 358 -13.16 -15.71 1.83
C ILE A 358 -13.54 -14.98 0.54
N THR A 359 -12.55 -14.54 -0.24
CA THR A 359 -12.75 -13.92 -1.55
C THR A 359 -11.50 -14.09 -2.40
N ASP A 360 -11.63 -13.87 -3.70
CA ASP A 360 -10.55 -13.75 -4.66
C ASP A 360 -10.39 -12.29 -5.13
N LEU A 361 -9.15 -11.90 -5.41
CA LEU A 361 -8.81 -10.65 -6.09
C LEU A 361 -8.32 -10.97 -7.50
N VAL A 362 -8.81 -10.24 -8.49
CA VAL A 362 -8.44 -10.44 -9.90
C VAL A 362 -6.96 -10.13 -10.12
N ASP A 363 -6.45 -9.10 -9.45
CA ASP A 363 -5.06 -8.68 -9.44
C ASP A 363 -4.56 -8.39 -8.03
N PHE A 364 -4.37 -9.43 -7.22
CA PHE A 364 -3.81 -9.26 -5.88
C PHE A 364 -2.43 -8.60 -5.93
N ALA A 365 -2.35 -7.33 -5.54
CA ALA A 365 -1.18 -6.49 -5.74
C ALA A 365 0.07 -7.08 -5.08
N LEU A 366 -0.05 -7.51 -3.82
CA LEU A 366 1.06 -8.13 -3.09
C LEU A 366 1.42 -9.52 -3.66
N GLY A 367 0.42 -10.37 -3.91
CA GLY A 367 0.65 -11.71 -4.45
C GLY A 367 1.21 -11.73 -5.88
N ARG A 368 1.09 -10.62 -6.62
CA ARG A 368 1.69 -10.45 -7.95
C ARG A 368 2.79 -9.39 -7.98
N ALA A 369 3.31 -8.97 -6.83
CA ALA A 369 4.28 -7.87 -6.74
C ALA A 369 5.54 -8.12 -7.60
N TRP A 370 6.03 -9.36 -7.64
CA TRP A 370 7.16 -9.73 -8.51
C TRP A 370 6.88 -9.38 -9.98
N HIS A 371 5.69 -9.72 -10.48
CA HIS A 371 5.31 -9.47 -11.87
C HIS A 371 5.11 -7.98 -12.17
N HIS A 372 4.54 -7.22 -11.23
CA HIS A 372 4.33 -5.78 -11.39
C HIS A 372 5.64 -4.98 -11.37
N VAL A 373 6.62 -5.41 -10.57
CA VAL A 373 7.83 -4.60 -10.30
C VAL A 373 9.05 -5.07 -11.08
N ILE A 374 9.27 -6.39 -11.15
CA ILE A 374 10.42 -6.97 -11.85
C ILE A 374 10.03 -7.37 -13.28
N GLY A 375 8.79 -7.82 -13.46
CA GLY A 375 8.30 -8.35 -14.72
C GLY A 375 8.32 -9.88 -14.74
N SER A 376 7.51 -10.44 -15.63
CA SER A 376 7.59 -11.83 -16.02
C SER A 376 8.90 -11.99 -16.79
N GLY A 377 9.99 -12.41 -16.12
CA GLY A 377 11.31 -12.53 -16.75
C GLY A 377 11.19 -13.19 -18.11
N CYS A 378 11.90 -12.65 -19.12
CA CYS A 378 11.90 -13.15 -20.48
C CYS A 378 12.03 -14.67 -20.48
N SER A 379 10.93 -15.40 -20.69
CA SER A 379 11.01 -16.73 -21.25
C SER A 379 11.67 -16.54 -22.61
N GLY A 380 12.85 -17.14 -22.81
CA GLY A 380 13.76 -16.82 -23.91
C GLY A 380 13.16 -17.03 -25.31
N SER A 381 12.42 -16.03 -25.80
CA SER A 381 11.98 -15.93 -27.19
C SER A 381 11.89 -14.50 -27.72
N ASP A 382 12.04 -13.47 -26.88
CA ASP A 382 12.04 -12.07 -27.32
C ASP A 382 13.43 -11.44 -27.23
N VAL A 383 14.42 -12.06 -27.88
CA VAL A 383 15.57 -11.31 -28.36
C VAL A 383 15.11 -10.63 -29.66
N VAL A 384 14.55 -9.43 -29.54
CA VAL A 384 14.45 -8.56 -30.71
C VAL A 384 15.88 -8.18 -31.08
N ALA A 385 16.44 -8.87 -32.07
CA ALA A 385 17.67 -8.45 -32.72
C ALA A 385 17.42 -7.06 -33.33
N VAL A 386 17.85 -6.01 -32.62
CA VAL A 386 17.94 -4.68 -33.19
C VAL A 386 19.07 -4.76 -34.23
N SER A 387 18.69 -4.86 -35.51
CA SER A 387 19.64 -4.75 -36.61
C SER A 387 20.37 -3.42 -36.49
N VAL A 388 21.69 -3.48 -36.50
CA VAL A 388 22.63 -2.35 -36.33
C VAL A 388 22.52 -1.32 -37.48
N GLU A 389 21.71 -1.57 -38.51
CA GLU A 389 21.56 -0.67 -39.66
C GLU A 389 20.76 0.62 -39.39
N LYS A 390 20.05 0.76 -38.26
CA LYS A 390 19.22 1.96 -37.99
C LYS A 390 19.80 3.00 -37.03
N VAL A 391 21.03 2.80 -36.55
CA VAL A 391 21.69 3.76 -35.63
C VAL A 391 22.52 4.82 -36.39
N LEU A 392 22.65 4.71 -37.72
CA LEU A 392 23.56 5.56 -38.51
C LEU A 392 22.98 6.88 -39.05
N GLU A 393 21.71 7.21 -38.80
CA GLU A 393 21.12 8.48 -39.30
C GLU A 393 21.05 9.63 -38.28
N PHE A 394 21.51 9.45 -37.03
CA PHE A 394 21.30 10.46 -35.97
C PHE A 394 22.56 11.10 -35.37
N VAL A 395 23.72 11.02 -36.04
CA VAL A 395 24.92 11.73 -35.59
C VAL A 395 25.59 12.46 -36.76
N VAL A 396 25.01 13.59 -37.15
CA VAL A 396 25.71 14.63 -37.91
C VAL A 396 25.42 15.98 -37.24
N PHE A 397 26.27 16.39 -36.30
CA PHE A 397 26.54 17.81 -36.01
C PHE A 397 27.90 17.96 -35.28
N VAL A 398 28.93 18.20 -36.09
CA VAL A 398 30.08 19.13 -35.94
C VAL A 398 30.72 19.33 -34.54
N VAL A 399 31.94 18.79 -34.34
CA VAL A 399 33.11 19.46 -33.69
C VAL A 399 34.42 18.82 -34.25
N PRO A 400 35.50 19.57 -34.55
CA PRO A 400 36.59 19.10 -35.40
C PRO A 400 37.75 18.39 -34.66
N VAL A 401 38.25 17.34 -35.32
CA VAL A 401 39.65 16.90 -35.51
C VAL A 401 40.61 16.95 -34.30
N VAL A 402 40.88 15.77 -33.71
CA VAL A 402 42.26 15.25 -33.45
C VAL A 402 42.21 13.71 -33.57
N PRO A 403 43.11 13.05 -34.32
CA PRO A 403 42.99 11.62 -34.62
C PRO A 403 43.81 10.72 -33.68
N CYS A 404 43.47 9.43 -33.77
CA CYS A 404 44.21 8.25 -33.33
C CYS A 404 43.95 7.78 -31.89
N ILE A 405 43.18 6.70 -31.76
CA ILE A 405 43.71 5.38 -31.37
C ILE A 405 42.77 4.30 -31.95
N VAL A 406 43.39 3.35 -32.65
CA VAL A 406 42.80 2.17 -33.29
C VAL A 406 42.43 1.14 -32.22
N PHE A 407 41.19 0.66 -32.23
CA PHE A 407 40.85 -0.62 -31.62
C PHE A 407 41.21 -1.74 -32.60
N SER A 408 42.11 -2.63 -32.21
CA SER A 408 42.33 -3.91 -32.90
C SER A 408 41.62 -5.00 -32.11
N LEU A 409 40.59 -5.59 -32.73
CA LEU A 409 40.06 -6.90 -32.37
C LEU A 409 40.99 -7.95 -32.96
N GLY A 410 41.41 -8.91 -32.14
CA GLY A 410 42.16 -10.07 -32.59
C GLY A 410 42.22 -11.13 -31.50
N GLY A 411 41.36 -12.13 -31.61
CA GLY A 411 41.57 -13.40 -30.91
C GLY A 411 42.65 -14.20 -31.63
N GLU A 412 43.50 -14.88 -30.86
CA GLU A 412 43.72 -16.33 -30.99
C GLU A 412 44.76 -16.81 -29.96
N LYS A 413 44.66 -18.10 -29.68
CA LYS A 413 45.36 -18.90 -28.69
C LYS A 413 46.88 -18.88 -28.88
N THR A 414 47.65 -18.93 -27.79
CA THR A 414 48.74 -19.91 -27.64
C THR A 414 49.24 -19.94 -26.20
N ALA A 415 49.36 -21.15 -25.66
CA ALA A 415 50.02 -21.45 -24.41
C ALA A 415 51.53 -21.52 -24.62
N GLN A 416 52.32 -21.06 -23.65
CA GLN A 416 53.62 -21.68 -23.35
C GLN A 416 54.09 -21.38 -21.91
N HIS A 417 54.76 -22.39 -21.36
CA HIS A 417 55.19 -22.61 -19.99
C HIS A 417 56.28 -21.66 -19.46
N LEU A 418 56.33 -21.53 -18.12
CA LEU A 418 57.48 -21.81 -17.24
C LEU A 418 56.98 -21.65 -15.77
N THR A 419 56.73 -22.72 -14.99
CA THR A 419 57.63 -23.32 -13.96
C THR A 419 58.50 -22.29 -13.24
N GLN A 420 58.46 -22.11 -11.91
CA GLN A 420 58.84 -23.05 -10.83
C GLN A 420 58.66 -22.24 -9.49
N LYS A 421 57.91 -22.63 -8.46
CA LYS A 421 57.97 -23.74 -7.47
C LYS A 421 58.44 -23.27 -6.07
N ASN A 422 57.82 -23.89 -5.07
CA ASN A 422 58.08 -23.94 -3.61
C ASN A 422 57.21 -22.97 -2.80
N GLY A 423 56.39 -23.38 -1.83
CA GLY A 423 56.16 -24.62 -1.04
C GLY A 423 55.42 -24.13 0.22
N ASP A 424 54.56 -24.80 0.98
CA ASP A 424 54.09 -26.16 1.23
C ASP A 424 52.67 -25.98 1.81
N GLY A 425 51.70 -26.91 1.83
CA GLY A 425 51.68 -28.33 1.52
C GLY A 425 50.28 -28.91 1.75
N MET A 426 50.13 -30.14 1.23
CA MET A 426 49.11 -31.18 1.45
C MET A 426 47.71 -31.06 0.83
N VAL A 427 47.68 -31.63 -0.37
CA VAL A 427 46.63 -32.35 -1.08
C VAL A 427 46.22 -33.63 -0.33
N GLU A 428 44.93 -33.95 -0.34
CA GLU A 428 44.49 -35.32 -0.66
C GLU A 428 43.23 -35.27 -1.55
N MET A 429 43.30 -35.94 -2.68
CA MET A 429 42.35 -35.98 -3.81
C MET A 429 42.18 -37.45 -4.19
N ILE A 430 40.99 -38.02 -4.07
CA ILE A 430 40.50 -39.20 -4.81
C ILE A 430 38.98 -39.08 -4.83
N GLY A 431 38.22 -39.19 -5.91
CA GLY A 431 38.48 -39.45 -7.32
C GLY A 431 37.10 -39.43 -8.01
N ALA A 432 37.05 -38.89 -9.23
CA ALA A 432 35.86 -38.84 -10.06
C ALA A 432 35.50 -40.24 -10.61
N GLY A 433 34.21 -40.54 -10.68
CA GLY A 433 33.68 -41.74 -11.33
C GLY A 433 32.27 -41.50 -11.83
N PHE A 434 32.16 -40.97 -13.04
CA PHE A 434 30.93 -41.02 -13.85
C PHE A 434 30.72 -42.46 -14.33
N SER A 435 29.54 -43.03 -14.10
CA SER A 435 29.05 -44.17 -14.86
C SER A 435 27.54 -43.99 -15.06
N MET A 436 27.15 -43.78 -16.32
CA MET A 436 25.79 -44.01 -16.80
C MET A 436 25.63 -45.51 -17.01
N ASP A 437 24.52 -46.08 -16.56
CA ASP A 437 24.04 -47.36 -17.06
C ASP A 437 22.60 -47.20 -17.56
N TYR A 438 22.39 -47.67 -18.79
CA TYR A 438 21.15 -47.64 -19.54
C TYR A 438 20.81 -49.10 -19.82
N SER A 439 19.83 -49.65 -19.11
CA SER A 439 19.19 -50.90 -19.53
C SER A 439 17.73 -50.91 -19.12
N ALA A 440 16.91 -51.23 -20.11
CA ALA A 440 15.47 -51.14 -20.12
C ALA A 440 14.81 -52.50 -19.86
N LEU A 441 13.52 -52.44 -19.51
CA LEU A 441 12.46 -53.37 -19.95
C LEU A 441 12.55 -54.86 -19.54
N GLN A 442 11.75 -55.27 -18.55
CA GLN A 442 10.52 -56.09 -18.72
C GLN A 442 10.11 -56.89 -17.47
N SER A 443 8.79 -56.88 -17.23
CA SER A 443 7.94 -57.90 -16.57
C SER A 443 8.20 -58.28 -15.11
N ARG A 444 7.34 -57.81 -14.19
CA ARG A 444 6.10 -58.49 -13.77
C ARG A 444 5.22 -57.54 -12.95
#